data_AF-A0AAW3W8N1-F1
#
_entry.id   AF-A0AAW3W8N1-F1
#
_cell.length_a   1.000
_cell.length_b   1.000
_cell.length_c   1.000
_cell.angle_alpha   90.00
_cell.angle_beta   90.00
_cell.angle_gamma   90.00
#
_symmetry.space_group_name_H-M   'P 1'
#
loop_
_entity.id
_entity.type
_entity.pdbx_description
1 polymer ?
#
loop_
_entity_poly.entity_id
_entity_poly.type
_entity_poly.pdbx_seq_one_letter_code
_entity_poly.pdbx_strand_id
1 'polypeptide(L)' 'MFNYKDTDFYEPKYEDGIKWNNPNINIAWPLDKVNTVILSEKDKVNIGINEIDLCEYPDYNI' A
#
# COMPACT_ATOMS: atom_id res chain seq x y z
N MET A 1 -9.69 -10.02 15.35
CA MET A 1 -8.48 -9.49 16.00
C MET A 1 -7.29 -9.93 15.17
N PHE A 2 -6.49 -8.98 14.70
CA PHE A 2 -5.29 -9.21 13.88
C PHE A 2 -4.05 -8.93 14.74
N ASN A 3 -3.01 -9.75 14.63
CA ASN A 3 -1.76 -9.59 15.39
C ASN A 3 -0.57 -9.78 14.45
N TYR A 4 0.48 -8.97 14.63
CA TYR A 4 1.73 -9.05 13.88
C TYR A 4 2.91 -8.84 14.83
N LYS A 5 4.12 -9.24 14.40
CA LYS A 5 5.38 -9.01 15.10
C LYS A 5 6.35 -8.38 14.13
N ASP A 6 6.98 -7.29 14.54
CA ASP A 6 7.99 -6.57 13.77
C ASP A 6 9.38 -6.77 14.39
N THR A 7 10.42 -6.50 13.60
CA THR A 7 11.81 -6.46 14.03
C THR A 7 12.24 -5.08 14.53
N ASP A 8 11.49 -4.03 14.21
CA ASP A 8 11.79 -2.65 14.60
C ASP A 8 10.55 -1.89 15.10
N PHE A 9 10.77 -0.68 15.65
CA PHE A 9 9.70 0.22 16.06
C PHE A 9 9.08 0.96 14.87
N TYR A 10 7.78 1.21 14.96
CA TYR A 10 7.06 1.97 13.93
C TYR A 10 7.48 3.44 13.92
N GLU A 11 7.93 3.93 12.76
CA GLU A 11 8.26 5.33 12.50
C GLU A 11 7.49 5.84 11.26
N PRO A 12 6.49 6.75 11.41
CA PRO A 12 5.62 7.19 10.30
C PRO A 12 6.36 7.81 9.10
N LYS A 13 7.57 8.34 9.31
CA LYS A 13 8.38 8.95 8.23
C LYS A 13 8.88 7.95 7.19
N TYR A 14 8.93 6.65 7.53
CA TYR A 14 9.33 5.57 6.63
C TYR A 14 8.14 4.78 6.10
N GLU A 15 6.92 5.20 6.46
CA GLU A 15 5.71 4.59 5.95
C GLU A 15 5.34 5.22 4.60
N ASP A 16 5.19 4.40 3.57
CA ASP A 16 4.65 4.79 2.28
C ASP A 16 3.54 3.81 1.87
N GLY A 17 2.71 4.20 0.90
CA GLY A 17 1.53 3.46 0.50
C GLY A 17 1.24 3.57 -0.98
N ILE A 18 0.70 2.49 -1.53
CA ILE A 18 0.31 2.41 -2.93
C ILE A 18 -1.21 2.26 -3.00
N LYS A 19 -1.81 2.81 -4.04
CA LYS A 19 -3.23 2.65 -4.34
C LYS A 19 -3.61 1.16 -4.46
N TRP A 20 -4.36 0.68 -3.47
CA TRP A 20 -4.72 -0.74 -3.31
C TRP A 20 -5.47 -1.38 -4.49
N ASN A 21 -6.23 -0.58 -5.26
CA ASN A 21 -7.03 -1.04 -6.40
C ASN A 21 -6.43 -0.65 -7.76
N ASN A 22 -5.13 -0.35 -7.81
CA ASN A 22 -4.48 -0.05 -9.07
C ASN A 22 -4.44 -1.32 -9.96
N PRO A 23 -4.92 -1.25 -11.23
CA PRO A 23 -5.00 -2.41 -12.12
C PRO A 23 -3.63 -3.00 -12.47
N ASN A 24 -2.54 -2.23 -12.41
CA ASN A 24 -1.19 -2.71 -12.72
C ASN A 24 -0.64 -3.66 -11.65
N ILE A 25 -1.12 -3.56 -10.41
CA ILE A 25 -0.77 -4.51 -9.33
C ILE A 25 -1.47 -5.86 -9.57
N ASN A 26 -2.58 -5.85 -10.32
CA ASN A 26 -3.31 -7.04 -10.77
C ASN A 26 -3.75 -7.97 -9.61
N ILE A 27 -4.26 -7.39 -8.52
CA ILE A 27 -4.81 -8.14 -7.39
C ILE A 27 -6.33 -8.32 -7.56
N ALA A 28 -6.79 -9.57 -7.59
CA ALA A 28 -8.20 -9.93 -7.62
C ALA A 28 -8.79 -9.95 -6.19
N TRP A 29 -9.09 -8.77 -5.65
CA TRP A 29 -9.78 -8.65 -4.36
C TRP A 29 -11.20 -9.25 -4.43
N PRO A 30 -11.64 -10.06 -3.45
CA PRO A 30 -12.98 -10.66 -3.42
C PRO A 30 -14.05 -9.64 -2.99
N LEU A 31 -14.22 -8.58 -3.79
CA LEU A 31 -15.14 -7.48 -3.53
C LEU A 31 -16.61 -7.91 -3.59
N ASP A 32 -16.90 -9.05 -4.23
CA ASP A 32 -18.22 -9.69 -4.24
C ASP A 32 -18.69 -10.12 -2.84
N LYS A 33 -17.76 -10.34 -1.91
CA LYS A 33 -18.05 -10.75 -0.53
C LYS A 33 -18.13 -9.58 0.45
N VAL A 34 -17.98 -8.35 -0.05
CA VAL A 34 -17.89 -7.13 0.76
C VAL A 34 -18.89 -6.10 0.27
N ASN A 35 -19.76 -5.62 1.17
CA ASN A 35 -20.77 -4.62 0.81
C ASN A 35 -20.17 -3.23 0.59
N THR A 36 -19.19 -2.85 1.42
CA THR A 36 -18.58 -1.52 1.39
C THR A 36 -17.09 -1.62 1.70
N VAL A 37 -16.26 -1.03 0.85
CA VAL A 37 -14.83 -0.88 1.12
C VAL A 37 -14.61 0.32 2.03
N ILE A 38 -14.02 0.08 3.20
CA ILE A 38 -13.67 1.11 4.17
C ILE A 38 -12.17 1.34 4.07
N LEU A 39 -11.78 2.59 3.81
CA LEU A 39 -10.39 3.02 3.68
C LEU A 39 -10.12 4.20 4.60
N SER A 40 -8.89 4.28 5.09
CA SER A 40 -8.39 5.47 5.77
C SER A 40 -8.31 6.66 4.78
N GLU A 41 -8.21 7.89 5.29
CA GLU A 41 -8.02 9.07 4.43
C GLU A 41 -6.69 9.00 3.67
N LYS A 42 -5.65 8.44 4.31
CA LYS A 42 -4.33 8.22 3.72
C LYS A 42 -4.40 7.26 2.52
N ASP A 43 -5.01 6.09 2.69
CA ASP A 43 -5.05 5.08 1.62
C ASP A 43 -5.92 5.48 0.43
N LYS A 44 -6.82 6.45 0.60
CA LYS A 44 -7.61 7.02 -0.49
C LYS A 44 -6.78 7.91 -1.43
N VAL A 45 -5.69 8.49 -0.92
CA VAL A 45 -4.86 9.45 -1.68
C VAL A 45 -3.51 8.88 -2.12
N ASN A 46 -3.20 7.62 -1.80
CA ASN A 46 -1.99 6.96 -2.28
C ASN A 46 -1.92 6.94 -3.82
N ILE A 47 -0.71 7.09 -4.36
CA ILE A 47 -0.44 7.10 -5.79
C ILE A 47 -0.45 5.70 -6.40
N GLY A 48 -0.52 5.62 -7.72
CA GLY A 48 -0.41 4.35 -8.42
C GLY A 48 1.01 3.79 -8.40
N ILE A 49 1.16 2.45 -8.47
CA ILE A 49 2.48 1.80 -8.55
C ILE A 49 3.35 2.35 -9.69
N ASN A 50 2.74 2.74 -10.81
CA ASN A 50 3.45 3.28 -11.98
C ASN A 50 3.94 4.72 -11.79
N GLU A 51 3.47 5.43 -10.76
CA GLU A 51 3.77 6.84 -10.52
C GLU A 51 4.87 7.03 -9.46
N ILE A 52 5.36 5.94 -8.87
CA ILE A 52 6.43 5.97 -7.86
C ILE A 52 7.75 6.30 -8.55
N ASP A 53 8.48 7.28 -7.99
CA ASP A 53 9.86 7.53 -8.37
C ASP A 53 10.79 6.53 -7.68
N LEU A 54 11.27 5.55 -8.43
CA LEU A 54 12.20 4.54 -7.92
C LEU A 54 13.55 5.14 -7.51
N CYS A 55 13.89 6.36 -7.94
CA CYS A 55 15.12 7.02 -7.51
C CYS A 55 15.11 7.36 -6.00
N GLU A 56 13.92 7.49 -5.39
CA GLU A 56 13.79 7.66 -3.93
C GLU A 56 14.17 6.41 -3.14
N TYR A 57 14.28 5.26 -3.82
CA TYR A 57 14.60 3.96 -3.27
C TYR A 57 15.95 3.47 -3.83
N PRO A 58 17.08 4.09 -3.46
CA PRO A 58 18.39 3.79 -4.04
C PRO A 58 18.88 2.36 -3.76
N ASP A 59 18.36 1.73 -2.70
CA ASP A 59 18.66 0.33 -2.35
C ASP A 59 17.90 -0.67 -3.24
N TYR A 60 16.92 -0.20 -4.01
CA TYR A 60 16.17 -1.00 -4.98
C TYR A 60 17.00 -1.15 -6.27
N ASN A 61 17.79 -2.21 -6.32
CA ASN A 61 18.56 -2.56 -7.52
C ASN A 61 17.64 -3.18 -8.59
N ILE A 62 17.56 -2.56 -9.78
CA ILE A 62 16.96 -3.15 -10.99
C ILE A 62 17.92 -4.16 -11.61
#